data_AF-A0A9W7MBH3-F1
#
_entry.id   AF-A0A9W7MBH3-F1
#
_cell.length_a   1.000
_cell.length_b   1.000
_cell.length_c   1.000
_cell.angle_alpha   90.00
_cell.angle_beta   90.00
_cell.angle_gamma   90.00
#
_symmetry.space_group_name_H-M   'P 1'
#
loop_
_entity.id
_entity.type
_entity.pdbx_description
1 polymer ?
#
loop_
_entity_poly.entity_id
_entity_poly.type
_entity_poly.pdbx_seq_one_letter_code
_entity_poly.pdbx_strand_id
1 'polypeptide(L)'
;MCQLRQKRGRGVARGFDVKKRLKQNGKIKGVKIEKGLHLPVGDDEHLLKMEVGITTRNFVPSNVFYWKDVKDEDKIPMFQKIQDEFDISLDDPHAKEVTNKMMARRFMTFKHECHKHFKKFTSSEEAQANPPSDVKIDDWKNMCKHFESDKFQGQSKANKNNRKKMRIPHTSSSKSFVQRIYELENIQETIENHSEESNVEPGEPVEPTEMKLYYDAYHKKDGTWVNQQAEENYEKMRTILKEEIEKGIEVNGRQILEKVLNSKYGYTRGLGYGVKSSSFKELELISALDAERAGNEKRTQELLVQLQSQNEKNS
;
A
#
# COMPACT_ATOMS: atom_id res chain seq x y z
N MET A 1 -21.50 5.29 41.91
CA MET A 1 -21.55 5.34 40.43
C MET A 1 -20.13 5.28 39.89
N CYS A 2 -19.75 4.16 39.26
CA CYS A 2 -18.41 3.98 38.73
C CYS A 2 -18.32 4.70 37.37
N GLN A 3 -17.65 5.85 37.32
CA GLN A 3 -17.42 6.56 36.06
C GLN A 3 -16.50 5.70 35.18
N LEU A 4 -17.05 5.19 34.08
CA LEU A 4 -16.28 4.49 33.05
C LEU A 4 -15.16 5.44 32.56
N ARG A 5 -13.91 5.15 32.94
CA ARG A 5 -12.71 5.82 32.40
C ARG A 5 -12.77 5.74 30.87
N GLN A 6 -13.00 6.86 30.20
CA GLN A 6 -12.78 6.95 28.76
C GLN A 6 -11.32 6.57 28.48
N LYS A 7 -11.10 5.53 27.68
CA LYS A 7 -9.77 5.18 27.20
C LYS A 7 -9.21 6.37 26.44
N ARG A 8 -8.04 6.89 26.84
CA ARG A 8 -7.33 7.94 26.10
C ARG A 8 -7.10 7.45 24.66
N GLY A 9 -7.77 8.10 23.71
CA GLY A 9 -7.56 7.83 22.29
C GLY A 9 -6.17 8.26 21.83
N ARG A 10 -5.73 7.78 20.66
CA ARG A 10 -4.53 8.30 20.00
C ARG A 10 -4.80 9.75 19.57
N GLY A 11 -3.92 10.67 19.95
CA GLY A 11 -4.00 12.07 19.56
C GLY A 11 -3.61 12.30 18.09
N VAL A 12 -3.72 13.55 17.64
CA VAL A 12 -3.34 13.94 16.27
C VAL A 12 -1.86 13.66 16.01
N ALA A 13 -1.55 13.08 14.85
CA ALA A 13 -0.17 12.89 14.42
C ALA A 13 0.53 14.25 14.22
N ARG A 14 1.68 14.44 14.88
CA ARG A 14 2.44 15.71 14.93
C ARG A 14 3.82 15.66 14.24
N GLY A 15 4.16 14.53 13.61
CA GLY A 15 5.42 14.37 12.87
C GLY A 15 6.66 14.34 13.76
N PHE A 16 6.53 13.95 15.05
CA PHE A 16 7.67 13.92 15.96
C PHE A 16 8.75 12.94 15.52
N ASP A 17 8.37 11.76 15.03
CA ASP A 17 9.31 10.75 14.59
C ASP A 17 10.09 11.21 13.36
N VAL A 18 9.42 11.87 12.42
CA VAL A 18 10.06 12.52 11.25
C VAL A 18 11.07 13.57 11.73
N LYS A 19 10.65 14.51 12.58
CA LYS A 19 11.55 15.53 13.15
C LYS A 19 12.74 14.93 13.90
N LYS A 20 12.54 13.83 14.62
CA LYS A 20 13.60 13.12 15.34
C LYS A 20 14.62 12.52 14.37
N ARG A 21 14.16 11.80 13.34
CA ARG A 21 15.05 11.23 12.31
C ARG A 21 15.80 12.31 11.54
N LEU A 22 15.13 13.40 11.21
CA LEU A 22 15.75 14.55 10.53
C LEU A 22 16.93 15.14 11.30
N LYS A 23 16.78 15.27 12.62
CA LYS A 23 17.85 15.76 13.50
C LYS A 23 19.03 14.80 13.62
N GLN A 24 18.79 13.50 13.50
CA GLN A 24 19.83 12.48 13.67
C GLN A 24 20.63 12.28 12.39
N ASN A 25 19.96 12.17 11.25
CA ASN A 25 20.57 11.64 10.02
C ASN A 25 20.44 12.60 8.82
N GLY A 26 19.92 13.81 9.00
CA GLY A 26 19.56 14.67 7.87
C GLY A 26 18.32 14.10 7.16
N LYS A 27 18.35 13.98 5.83
CA LYS A 27 17.20 13.42 5.09
C LYS A 27 16.89 11.98 5.48
N ILE A 28 15.61 11.65 5.56
CA ILE A 28 15.13 10.30 5.87
C ILE A 28 15.36 9.41 4.64
N LYS A 29 16.23 8.41 4.81
CA LYS A 29 16.51 7.36 3.82
C LYS A 29 15.59 6.17 4.04
N GLY A 30 15.64 5.18 3.15
CA GLY A 30 14.90 3.92 3.32
C GLY A 30 13.46 3.95 2.83
N VAL A 31 13.08 4.99 2.07
CA VAL A 31 11.82 5.00 1.32
C VAL A 31 12.12 4.81 -0.16
N LYS A 32 11.46 3.82 -0.78
CA LYS A 32 11.57 3.53 -2.21
C LYS A 32 10.22 3.76 -2.88
N ILE A 33 10.23 4.46 -4.02
CA ILE A 33 9.08 4.56 -4.93
C ILE A 33 9.49 3.88 -6.23
N GLU A 34 9.28 2.57 -6.29
CA GLU A 34 9.72 1.75 -7.41
C GLU A 34 8.79 1.90 -8.61
N LYS A 35 9.36 1.79 -9.82
CA LYS A 35 8.58 1.77 -11.06
C LYS A 35 7.61 0.60 -11.03
N GLY A 36 6.35 0.84 -11.41
CA GLY A 36 5.29 -0.17 -11.36
C GLY A 36 4.53 -0.22 -10.03
N LEU A 37 5.00 0.47 -8.98
CA LEU A 37 4.27 0.63 -7.71
C LEU A 37 3.61 2.01 -7.62
N HIS A 38 2.38 2.03 -7.12
CA HIS A 38 1.60 3.24 -6.82
C HIS A 38 1.65 3.63 -5.32
N LEU A 39 2.53 3.00 -4.54
CA LEU A 39 2.75 3.26 -3.12
C LEU A 39 4.25 3.11 -2.80
N PRO A 40 4.76 3.86 -1.80
CA PRO A 40 6.12 3.69 -1.33
C PRO A 40 6.25 2.41 -0.49
N VAL A 41 7.45 1.84 -0.54
CA VAL A 41 7.92 0.71 0.25
C VAL A 41 9.23 1.05 0.97
N GLY A 42 9.68 0.15 1.84
CA GLY A 42 10.89 0.30 2.64
C GLY A 42 10.62 0.55 4.13
N ASP A 43 11.68 0.68 4.92
CA ASP A 43 11.61 0.67 6.38
C ASP A 43 10.94 1.92 6.98
N ASP A 44 11.07 3.05 6.30
CA ASP A 44 10.57 4.35 6.75
C ASP A 44 9.36 4.85 5.92
N GLU A 45 8.73 3.96 5.15
CA GLU A 45 7.59 4.24 4.27
C GLU A 45 6.36 4.78 5.02
N HIS A 46 6.16 4.32 6.26
CA HIS A 46 5.08 4.71 7.15
C HIS A 46 5.28 6.14 7.66
N LEU A 47 6.53 6.59 7.82
CA LEU A 47 6.86 7.98 8.15
C LEU A 47 6.49 8.89 6.98
N LEU A 48 6.83 8.52 5.74
CA LEU A 48 6.41 9.27 4.56
C LEU A 48 4.88 9.33 4.47
N LYS A 49 4.20 8.19 4.60
CA LYS A 49 2.73 8.11 4.59
C LYS A 49 2.08 8.98 5.67
N MET A 50 2.71 9.16 6.82
CA MET A 50 2.25 10.02 7.91
C MET A 50 2.50 11.51 7.57
N GLU A 51 3.73 11.86 7.18
CA GLU A 51 4.12 13.25 6.92
C GLU A 51 3.38 13.84 5.73
N VAL A 52 3.14 13.05 4.68
CA VAL A 52 2.25 13.44 3.57
C VAL A 52 0.86 13.82 4.09
N GLY A 53 0.32 13.09 5.07
CA GLY A 53 -0.98 13.39 5.66
C GLY A 53 -1.01 14.62 6.56
N ILE A 54 0.11 14.93 7.22
CA ILE A 54 0.27 16.16 8.01
C ILE A 54 0.39 17.36 7.07
N THR A 55 1.30 17.26 6.10
CA THR A 55 1.56 18.29 5.07
C THR A 55 0.28 18.61 4.32
N THR A 56 -0.42 17.60 3.79
CA THR A 56 -1.66 17.83 3.04
C THR A 56 -2.71 18.59 3.86
N ARG A 57 -2.88 18.26 5.15
CA ARG A 57 -3.86 18.96 6.00
C ARG A 57 -3.48 20.41 6.31
N ASN A 58 -2.18 20.70 6.40
CA ASN A 58 -1.70 22.03 6.77
C ASN A 58 -1.73 23.02 5.60
N PHE A 59 -1.52 22.54 4.38
CA PHE A 59 -1.34 23.39 3.20
C PHE A 59 -2.59 23.47 2.31
N VAL A 60 -3.51 22.49 2.33
CA VAL A 60 -4.65 22.52 1.42
C VAL A 60 -5.66 23.59 1.83
N PRO A 61 -6.12 24.45 0.91
CA PRO A 61 -7.18 25.41 1.17
C PRO A 61 -8.46 24.73 1.67
N SER A 62 -9.06 25.29 2.70
CA SER A 62 -10.21 24.69 3.39
C SER A 62 -11.50 24.69 2.56
N ASN A 63 -11.63 25.66 1.65
CA ASN A 63 -12.75 25.83 0.73
C ASN A 63 -12.72 24.86 -0.47
N VAL A 64 -11.70 24.02 -0.58
CA VAL A 64 -11.62 22.97 -1.59
C VAL A 64 -12.14 21.65 -1.01
N PHE A 65 -13.02 20.98 -1.76
CA PHE A 65 -13.67 19.72 -1.34
C PHE A 65 -13.22 18.49 -2.12
N TYR A 66 -12.62 18.69 -3.29
CA TYR A 66 -12.07 17.60 -4.12
C TYR A 66 -10.63 17.88 -4.47
N TRP A 67 -9.77 16.85 -4.41
CA TRP A 67 -8.33 17.00 -4.67
C TRP A 67 -8.02 17.55 -6.06
N LYS A 68 -8.83 17.17 -7.06
CA LYS A 68 -8.70 17.66 -8.44
C LYS A 68 -8.90 19.17 -8.59
N ASP A 69 -9.56 19.81 -7.61
CA ASP A 69 -9.83 21.25 -7.61
C ASP A 69 -8.76 22.02 -6.80
N VAL A 70 -7.79 21.31 -6.19
CA VAL A 70 -6.61 21.94 -5.56
C VAL A 70 -5.69 22.40 -6.68
N LYS A 71 -5.36 23.69 -6.68
CA LYS A 71 -4.51 24.28 -7.70
C LYS A 71 -3.08 23.76 -7.59
N ASP A 72 -2.34 23.79 -8.69
CA ASP A 72 -0.98 23.28 -8.69
C ASP A 72 -0.04 24.17 -7.89
N GLU A 73 -0.28 25.49 -7.83
CA GLU A 73 0.49 26.42 -7.00
C GLU A 73 0.40 26.06 -5.51
N ASP A 74 -0.77 25.60 -5.05
CA ASP A 74 -0.99 25.17 -3.66
C ASP A 74 -0.27 23.84 -3.35
N LYS A 75 0.02 23.01 -4.36
CA LYS A 75 0.72 21.72 -4.20
C LYS A 75 2.23 21.88 -4.16
N ILE A 76 2.80 22.91 -4.79
CA ILE A 76 4.25 23.18 -4.82
C ILE A 76 4.89 23.12 -3.42
N PRO A 77 4.42 23.88 -2.41
CA PRO A 77 5.04 23.83 -1.08
C PRO A 77 4.92 22.47 -0.40
N MET A 78 3.88 21.68 -0.73
CA MET A 78 3.72 20.33 -0.20
C MET A 78 4.79 19.39 -0.75
N PHE A 79 5.04 19.43 -2.06
CA PHE A 79 6.09 18.62 -2.68
C PHE A 79 7.47 19.03 -2.19
N GLN A 80 7.75 20.33 -2.11
CA GLN A 80 9.03 20.83 -1.63
C GLN A 80 9.33 20.32 -0.22
N LYS A 81 8.37 20.45 0.71
CA LYS A 81 8.55 19.96 2.08
C LYS A 81 8.85 18.46 2.14
N ILE A 82 8.17 17.65 1.34
CA ILE A 82 8.42 16.21 1.31
C ILE A 82 9.81 15.90 0.74
N GLN A 83 10.25 16.61 -0.31
CA GLN A 83 11.58 16.44 -0.92
C GLN A 83 12.71 16.93 -0.01
N ASP A 84 12.44 17.91 0.85
CA ASP A 84 13.41 18.40 1.83
C ASP A 84 13.61 17.41 2.98
N GLU A 85 12.56 16.66 3.35
CA GLU A 85 12.58 15.76 4.51
C GLU A 85 12.96 14.31 4.15
N PHE A 86 12.61 13.85 2.95
CA PHE A 86 12.85 12.48 2.50
C PHE A 86 13.84 12.44 1.34
N ASP A 87 14.67 11.40 1.32
CA ASP A 87 15.60 11.13 0.23
C ASP A 87 14.87 10.49 -0.96
N ILE A 88 13.96 11.25 -1.57
CA ILE A 88 13.21 10.88 -2.77
C ILE A 88 13.36 11.96 -3.84
N SER A 89 13.56 11.54 -5.09
CA SER A 89 13.59 12.48 -6.22
C SER A 89 12.19 12.72 -6.73
N LEU A 90 11.65 13.94 -6.54
CA LEU A 90 10.37 14.35 -7.09
C LEU A 90 10.47 15.01 -8.47
N ASP A 91 11.68 15.04 -9.03
CA ASP A 91 11.91 15.34 -10.46
C ASP A 91 11.54 14.13 -11.33
N ASP A 92 11.58 12.91 -10.77
CA ASP A 92 11.03 11.72 -11.40
C ASP A 92 9.48 11.83 -11.51
N PRO A 93 8.91 11.79 -12.74
CA PRO A 93 7.47 11.92 -12.93
C PRO A 93 6.66 10.86 -12.19
N HIS A 94 7.18 9.64 -12.08
CA HIS A 94 6.50 8.54 -11.40
C HIS A 94 6.45 8.78 -9.88
N ALA A 95 7.58 9.10 -9.26
CA ALA A 95 7.64 9.47 -7.84
C ALA A 95 6.74 10.65 -7.50
N LYS A 96 6.70 11.68 -8.35
CA LYS A 96 5.80 12.84 -8.21
C LYS A 96 4.32 12.43 -8.30
N GLU A 97 3.96 11.58 -9.27
CA GLU A 97 2.59 11.08 -9.42
C GLU A 97 2.13 10.25 -8.22
N VAL A 98 2.97 9.33 -7.74
CA VAL A 98 2.69 8.51 -6.55
C VAL A 98 2.50 9.40 -5.32
N THR A 99 3.38 10.38 -5.13
CA THR A 99 3.30 11.34 -4.03
C THR A 99 2.02 12.19 -4.11
N ASN A 100 1.64 12.67 -5.30
CA ASN A 100 0.36 13.37 -5.53
C ASN A 100 -0.84 12.50 -5.16
N LYS A 101 -0.84 11.22 -5.59
CA LYS A 101 -1.91 10.25 -5.26
C LYS A 101 -1.98 10.01 -3.75
N MET A 102 -0.85 9.94 -3.05
CA MET A 102 -0.82 9.82 -1.59
C MET A 102 -1.43 11.05 -0.91
N MET A 103 -1.08 12.27 -1.34
CA MET A 103 -1.68 13.50 -0.84
C MET A 103 -3.19 13.51 -1.07
N ALA A 104 -3.64 13.19 -2.29
CA ALA A 104 -5.07 13.09 -2.64
C ALA A 104 -5.85 12.17 -1.70
N ARG A 105 -5.27 11.01 -1.37
CA ARG A 105 -5.88 10.04 -0.47
C ARG A 105 -5.96 10.56 0.95
N ARG A 106 -4.88 11.15 1.46
CA ARG A 106 -4.85 11.72 2.81
C ARG A 106 -5.83 12.87 2.95
N PHE A 107 -5.94 13.71 1.94
CA PHE A 107 -6.97 14.74 1.84
C PHE A 107 -8.38 14.14 1.92
N MET A 108 -8.68 13.13 1.10
CA MET A 108 -10.00 12.49 1.11
C MET A 108 -10.32 11.78 2.43
N THR A 109 -9.33 11.12 3.04
CA THR A 109 -9.48 10.51 4.37
C THR A 109 -9.80 11.56 5.42
N PHE A 110 -9.11 12.70 5.41
CA PHE A 110 -9.38 13.79 6.33
C PHE A 110 -10.81 14.34 6.17
N LYS A 111 -11.26 14.58 4.93
CA LYS A 111 -12.65 15.00 4.65
C LYS A 111 -13.66 13.93 5.09
N HIS A 112 -13.33 12.64 4.96
CA HIS A 112 -14.17 11.55 5.45
C HIS A 112 -14.31 11.56 6.98
N GLU A 113 -13.22 11.74 7.73
CA GLU A 113 -13.26 11.83 9.19
C GLU A 113 -14.05 13.07 9.66
N CYS A 114 -13.89 14.21 8.97
CA CYS A 114 -14.71 15.41 9.18
C CYS A 114 -16.21 15.11 9.00
N HIS A 115 -16.58 14.44 7.90
CA HIS A 115 -17.98 14.05 7.66
C HIS A 115 -18.50 13.03 8.68
N LYS A 116 -17.65 12.11 9.15
CA LYS A 116 -18.01 11.17 10.22
C LYS A 116 -18.25 11.89 11.54
N HIS A 117 -17.48 12.94 11.83
CA HIS A 117 -17.70 13.81 12.99
C HIS A 117 -19.00 14.60 12.85
N PHE A 118 -19.24 15.21 11.68
CA PHE A 118 -20.49 15.92 11.37
C PHE A 118 -21.73 15.05 11.64
N LYS A 119 -21.69 13.77 11.22
CA LYS A 119 -22.79 12.81 11.42
C LYS A 119 -23.09 12.42 12.87
N LYS A 120 -22.29 12.84 13.85
CA LYS A 120 -22.59 12.60 15.27
C LYS A 120 -23.67 13.53 15.79
N PHE A 121 -23.90 14.66 15.12
CA PHE A 121 -24.87 15.67 15.51
C PHE A 121 -26.16 15.49 14.72
N THR A 122 -27.27 15.90 15.33
CA THR A 122 -28.59 15.76 14.71
C THR A 122 -28.99 17.00 13.91
N SER A 123 -28.56 18.18 14.35
CA SER A 123 -28.83 19.45 13.69
C SER A 123 -27.58 20.08 13.06
N SER A 124 -27.78 20.86 12.00
CA SER A 124 -26.71 21.61 11.32
C SER A 124 -26.02 22.60 12.27
N GLU A 125 -26.82 23.31 13.06
CA GLU A 125 -26.35 24.36 13.97
C GLU A 125 -25.47 23.77 15.09
N GLU A 126 -25.91 22.64 15.66
CA GLU A 126 -25.12 21.90 16.64
C GLU A 126 -23.81 21.40 16.02
N ALA A 127 -23.86 20.85 14.80
CA ALA A 127 -22.65 20.41 14.11
C ALA A 127 -21.68 21.56 13.87
N GLN A 128 -22.15 22.71 13.38
CA GLN A 128 -21.33 23.89 13.11
C GLN A 128 -20.69 24.49 14.37
N ALA A 129 -21.37 24.41 15.52
CA ALA A 129 -20.85 24.86 16.80
C ALA A 129 -19.76 23.94 17.40
N ASN A 130 -19.63 22.71 16.90
CA ASN A 130 -18.74 21.67 17.45
C ASN A 130 -17.68 21.19 16.44
N PRO A 131 -16.72 22.06 16.01
CA PRO A 131 -15.66 21.66 15.10
C PRO A 131 -14.75 20.58 15.70
N PRO A 132 -14.13 19.71 14.87
CA PRO A 132 -13.00 18.90 15.31
C PRO A 132 -11.86 19.77 15.84
N SER A 133 -11.09 19.27 16.81
CA SER A 133 -10.05 20.03 17.50
C SER A 133 -8.94 20.59 16.60
N ASP A 134 -8.70 19.96 15.45
CA ASP A 134 -7.67 20.31 14.48
C ASP A 134 -8.21 21.05 13.24
N VAL A 135 -9.46 21.53 13.29
CA VAL A 135 -10.11 22.24 12.19
C VAL A 135 -10.53 23.64 12.64
N LYS A 136 -10.17 24.66 11.86
CA LYS A 136 -10.57 26.05 12.14
C LYS A 136 -12.09 26.19 11.99
N ILE A 137 -12.70 27.07 12.79
CA ILE A 137 -14.16 27.24 12.82
C ILE A 137 -14.72 27.64 11.46
N ASP A 138 -14.08 28.57 10.76
CA ASP A 138 -14.55 29.03 9.43
C ASP A 138 -14.46 27.93 8.37
N ASP A 139 -13.38 27.16 8.40
CA ASP A 139 -13.17 26.00 7.54
C ASP A 139 -14.24 24.94 7.80
N TRP A 140 -14.55 24.71 9.08
CA TRP A 140 -15.56 23.75 9.51
C TRP A 140 -16.97 24.13 9.02
N LYS A 141 -17.37 25.41 9.17
CA LYS A 141 -18.67 25.90 8.66
C LYS A 141 -18.82 25.64 7.16
N ASN A 142 -17.77 25.87 6.38
CA ASN A 142 -17.78 25.57 4.94
C ASN A 142 -17.90 24.07 4.66
N MET A 143 -17.25 23.21 5.46
CA MET A 143 -17.39 21.76 5.35
C MET A 143 -18.80 21.27 5.69
N CYS A 144 -19.41 21.79 6.76
CA CYS A 144 -20.81 21.48 7.12
C CYS A 144 -21.76 21.78 5.96
N LYS A 145 -21.68 22.99 5.39
CA LYS A 145 -22.48 23.38 4.22
C LYS A 145 -22.28 22.44 3.03
N HIS A 146 -21.04 22.02 2.77
CA HIS A 146 -20.76 21.05 1.72
C HIS A 146 -21.39 19.67 1.99
N PHE A 147 -21.34 19.19 3.23
CA PHE A 147 -21.92 17.89 3.59
C PHE A 147 -23.45 17.85 3.47
N GLU A 148 -24.09 19.02 3.61
CA GLU A 148 -25.54 19.18 3.43
C GLU A 148 -25.96 19.30 1.97
N SER A 149 -25.03 19.62 1.06
CA SER A 149 -25.35 19.74 -0.36
C SER A 149 -25.88 18.43 -0.96
N ASP A 150 -26.93 18.54 -1.79
CA ASP A 150 -27.55 17.39 -2.46
C ASP A 150 -26.55 16.57 -3.26
N LYS A 151 -25.62 17.24 -3.93
CA LYS A 151 -24.54 16.61 -4.71
C LYS A 151 -23.69 15.68 -3.84
N PHE A 152 -23.28 16.14 -2.66
CA PHE A 152 -22.48 15.33 -1.75
C PHE A 152 -23.30 14.19 -1.15
N GLN A 153 -24.54 14.46 -0.71
CA GLN A 153 -25.41 13.45 -0.13
C GLN A 153 -25.71 12.31 -1.12
N GLY A 154 -26.00 12.64 -2.38
CA GLY A 154 -26.19 11.68 -3.46
C GLY A 154 -24.97 10.78 -3.67
N GLN A 155 -23.78 11.38 -3.79
CA GLN A 155 -22.53 10.63 -3.94
C GLN A 155 -22.23 9.74 -2.72
N SER A 156 -22.44 10.27 -1.51
CA SER A 156 -22.24 9.54 -0.25
C SER A 156 -23.17 8.33 -0.16
N LYS A 157 -24.45 8.47 -0.54
CA LYS A 157 -25.42 7.37 -0.57
C LYS A 157 -25.02 6.28 -1.58
N ALA A 158 -24.62 6.67 -2.78
CA ALA A 158 -24.13 5.75 -3.81
C ALA A 158 -22.89 4.98 -3.33
N ASN A 159 -21.91 5.68 -2.76
CA ASN A 159 -20.69 5.07 -2.22
C ASN A 159 -20.97 4.11 -1.06
N LYS A 160 -21.92 4.45 -0.16
CA LYS A 160 -22.38 3.55 0.92
C LYS A 160 -22.99 2.27 0.35
N ASN A 161 -23.82 2.38 -0.69
CA ASN A 161 -24.44 1.23 -1.35
C ASN A 161 -23.39 0.36 -2.05
N ASN A 162 -22.39 0.96 -2.69
CA ASN A 162 -21.29 0.21 -3.30
C ASN A 162 -20.43 -0.51 -2.24
N ARG A 163 -20.17 0.13 -1.10
CA ARG A 163 -19.45 -0.50 0.01
C ARG A 163 -20.17 -1.73 0.57
N LYS A 164 -21.52 -1.72 0.60
CA LYS A 164 -22.32 -2.90 1.01
C LYS A 164 -22.16 -4.10 0.08
N LYS A 165 -21.74 -3.90 -1.18
CA LYS A 165 -21.50 -4.99 -2.15
C LYS A 165 -20.14 -5.67 -1.98
N MET A 166 -19.28 -5.18 -1.09
CA MET A 166 -17.97 -5.77 -0.80
C MET A 166 -18.15 -7.06 0.01
N ARG A 167 -17.90 -8.21 -0.63
CA ARG A 167 -18.20 -9.55 -0.05
C ARG A 167 -17.13 -10.09 0.89
N ILE A 168 -15.86 -9.78 0.62
CA ILE A 168 -14.72 -10.34 1.35
C ILE A 168 -13.89 -9.20 1.93
N PRO A 169 -14.12 -8.81 3.20
CA PRO A 169 -13.24 -7.85 3.87
C PRO A 169 -11.89 -8.51 4.18
N HIS A 170 -10.79 -7.80 3.94
CA HIS A 170 -9.46 -8.23 4.42
C HIS A 170 -9.26 -7.80 5.87
N THR A 171 -8.43 -8.53 6.62
CA THR A 171 -8.01 -8.26 8.00
C THR A 171 -6.64 -7.59 8.08
N SER A 172 -6.00 -7.36 6.93
CA SER A 172 -4.70 -6.69 6.89
C SER A 172 -4.75 -5.31 7.53
N SER A 173 -3.72 -5.04 8.34
CA SER A 173 -3.55 -3.85 9.17
C SER A 173 -3.28 -2.59 8.34
N SER A 174 -2.72 -1.54 8.95
CA SER A 174 -2.33 -0.29 8.28
C SER A 174 -1.20 -0.44 7.25
N LYS A 175 -0.50 -1.58 7.23
CA LYS A 175 0.52 -1.89 6.22
C LYS A 175 -0.17 -2.23 4.88
N SER A 176 0.29 -1.59 3.80
CA SER A 176 -0.19 -1.87 2.45
C SER A 176 0.30 -3.23 1.96
N PHE A 177 -0.48 -3.89 1.10
CA PHE A 177 -0.11 -5.21 0.54
C PHE A 177 1.23 -5.15 -0.19
N VAL A 178 1.50 -4.06 -0.92
CA VAL A 178 2.80 -3.81 -1.57
C VAL A 178 3.96 -3.79 -0.58
N GLN A 179 3.78 -3.19 0.60
CA GLN A 179 4.82 -3.20 1.64
C GLN A 179 5.01 -4.61 2.22
N ARG A 180 3.92 -5.36 2.37
CA ARG A 180 3.99 -6.75 2.86
C ARG A 180 4.70 -7.67 1.85
N ILE A 181 4.45 -7.49 0.56
CA ILE A 181 5.15 -8.20 -0.52
C ILE A 181 6.64 -7.86 -0.45
N TYR A 182 6.98 -6.57 -0.41
CA TYR A 182 8.36 -6.12 -0.27
C TYR A 182 9.07 -6.72 0.96
N GLU A 183 8.39 -6.77 2.11
CA GLU A 183 8.92 -7.41 3.33
C GLU A 183 9.12 -8.92 3.15
N LEU A 184 8.18 -9.63 2.52
CA LEU A 184 8.27 -11.07 2.26
C LEU A 184 9.39 -11.41 1.26
N GLU A 185 9.55 -10.62 0.20
CA GLU A 185 10.58 -10.78 -0.82
C GLU A 185 11.99 -10.58 -0.22
N ASN A 186 12.19 -9.53 0.60
CA ASN A 186 13.49 -9.32 1.26
C ASN A 186 13.83 -10.43 2.28
N ILE A 187 12.82 -10.97 2.98
CA ILE A 187 13.03 -12.11 3.90
C ILE A 187 13.46 -13.34 3.11
N GLN A 188 12.81 -13.62 1.99
CA GLN A 188 13.16 -14.76 1.14
C GLN A 188 14.59 -14.62 0.59
N GLU A 189 14.96 -13.45 0.10
CA GLU A 189 16.33 -13.14 -0.35
C GLU A 189 17.36 -13.30 0.79
N THR A 190 17.00 -12.93 2.01
CA THR A 190 17.87 -13.12 3.19
C THR A 190 18.05 -14.61 3.52
N ILE A 191 16.99 -15.42 3.42
CA ILE A 191 17.04 -16.87 3.67
C ILE A 191 17.87 -17.58 2.59
N GLU A 192 17.68 -17.23 1.32
CA GLU A 192 18.43 -17.79 0.20
C GLU A 192 19.93 -17.46 0.28
N ASN A 193 20.29 -16.27 0.78
CA ASN A 193 21.68 -15.85 0.98
C ASN A 193 22.33 -16.38 2.28
N HIS A 194 21.56 -16.91 3.24
CA HIS A 194 22.04 -17.41 4.54
C HIS A 194 21.68 -18.88 4.79
N SER A 195 21.82 -19.72 3.77
CA SER A 195 21.42 -21.14 3.74
C SER A 195 22.14 -22.06 4.76
N GLU A 196 21.95 -21.85 6.06
CA GLU A 196 22.22 -22.82 7.14
C GLU A 196 21.06 -22.96 8.15
N GLU A 197 20.03 -22.08 8.15
CA GLU A 197 18.96 -22.10 9.18
C GLU A 197 17.52 -22.10 8.66
N SER A 198 17.22 -22.71 7.52
CA SER A 198 15.81 -22.97 7.15
C SER A 198 15.38 -24.38 7.58
N ASN A 199 14.61 -24.48 8.67
CA ASN A 199 13.88 -25.70 9.09
C ASN A 199 12.69 -26.01 8.16
N VAL A 200 12.89 -25.96 6.84
CA VAL A 200 11.87 -26.35 5.87
C VAL A 200 12.07 -27.84 5.61
N GLU A 201 11.04 -28.65 5.92
CA GLU A 201 11.08 -30.08 5.61
C GLU A 201 11.37 -30.28 4.11
N PRO A 202 12.33 -31.15 3.74
CA PRO A 202 12.65 -31.38 2.33
C PRO A 202 11.44 -31.94 1.58
N GLY A 203 10.82 -31.13 0.70
CA GLY A 203 9.82 -31.59 -0.27
C GLY A 203 8.50 -30.82 -0.31
N GLU A 204 8.23 -29.88 0.60
CA GLU A 204 7.06 -28.99 0.42
C GLU A 204 7.36 -27.86 -0.57
N PRO A 205 6.50 -27.64 -1.58
CA PRO A 205 6.67 -26.51 -2.51
C PRO A 205 6.64 -25.17 -1.77
N VAL A 206 7.62 -24.31 -2.04
CA VAL A 206 7.63 -22.94 -1.52
C VAL A 206 6.38 -22.23 -2.03
N GLU A 207 5.52 -21.79 -1.10
CA GLU A 207 4.31 -21.06 -1.44
C GLU A 207 4.67 -19.69 -2.05
N PRO A 208 4.08 -19.30 -3.20
CA PRO A 208 4.30 -17.97 -3.77
C PRO A 208 3.92 -16.83 -2.82
N THR A 209 4.72 -15.76 -2.82
CA THR A 209 4.55 -14.57 -1.98
C THR A 209 3.13 -14.01 -2.00
N GLU A 210 2.49 -13.95 -3.17
CA GLU A 210 1.12 -13.46 -3.29
C GLU A 210 0.06 -14.35 -2.65
N MET A 211 0.26 -15.68 -2.68
CA MET A 211 -0.62 -16.62 -1.99
C MET A 211 -0.45 -16.49 -0.48
N LYS A 212 0.80 -16.37 -0.01
CA LYS A 212 1.11 -16.10 1.40
C LYS A 212 0.46 -14.80 1.88
N LEU A 213 0.56 -13.74 1.10
CA LEU A 213 -0.10 -12.47 1.36
C LEU A 213 -1.63 -12.65 1.48
N TYR A 214 -2.24 -13.39 0.55
CA TYR A 214 -3.68 -13.65 0.57
C TYR A 214 -4.06 -14.38 1.85
N TYR A 215 -3.38 -15.47 2.19
CA TYR A 215 -3.60 -16.22 3.43
C TYR A 215 -3.57 -15.25 4.62
N ASP A 216 -2.48 -14.53 4.83
CA ASP A 216 -2.33 -13.65 5.98
C ASP A 216 -3.34 -12.48 5.99
N ALA A 217 -3.82 -12.03 4.83
CA ALA A 217 -4.77 -10.93 4.71
C ALA A 217 -6.23 -11.35 4.91
N TYR A 218 -6.54 -12.64 4.81
CA TYR A 218 -7.89 -13.19 4.89
C TYR A 218 -8.03 -14.27 5.97
N HIS A 219 -6.97 -14.48 6.74
CA HIS A 219 -6.98 -15.29 7.96
C HIS A 219 -7.02 -14.39 9.20
N LYS A 220 -7.76 -14.81 10.22
CA LYS A 220 -7.85 -14.10 11.50
C LYS A 220 -6.77 -14.62 12.45
N LYS A 221 -6.53 -13.85 13.52
CA LYS A 221 -5.59 -14.21 14.59
C LYS A 221 -5.98 -15.46 15.38
N ASP A 222 -7.26 -15.80 15.38
CA ASP A 222 -7.81 -16.98 16.05
C ASP A 222 -7.67 -18.27 15.23
N GLY A 223 -7.07 -18.18 14.04
CA GLY A 223 -6.89 -19.33 13.16
C GLY A 223 -8.05 -19.57 12.18
N THR A 224 -9.07 -18.70 12.15
CA THR A 224 -10.24 -18.88 11.25
C THR A 224 -10.19 -17.96 10.03
N TRP A 225 -10.81 -18.39 8.93
CA TRP A 225 -11.01 -17.55 7.76
C TRP A 225 -11.97 -16.38 8.03
N VAL A 226 -11.80 -15.28 7.30
CA VAL A 226 -12.73 -14.13 7.39
C VAL A 226 -14.15 -14.49 6.96
N ASN A 227 -14.29 -15.39 5.99
CA ASN A 227 -15.54 -15.99 5.54
C ASN A 227 -15.24 -17.25 4.70
N GLN A 228 -16.27 -18.04 4.45
CA GLN A 228 -16.18 -19.27 3.64
C GLN A 228 -15.65 -19.01 2.23
N GLN A 229 -16.05 -17.90 1.59
CA GLN A 229 -15.57 -17.61 0.23
C GLN A 229 -14.05 -17.40 0.18
N ALA A 230 -13.45 -16.83 1.22
CA ALA A 230 -12.00 -16.62 1.28
C ALA A 230 -11.24 -17.94 1.38
N GLU A 231 -11.77 -18.88 2.16
CA GLU A 231 -11.28 -20.26 2.28
C GLU A 231 -11.35 -21.00 0.95
N GLU A 232 -12.53 -21.06 0.34
CA GLU A 232 -12.75 -21.71 -0.97
C GLU A 232 -11.83 -21.13 -2.06
N ASN A 233 -11.58 -19.82 -2.04
CA ASN A 233 -10.65 -19.19 -2.97
C ASN A 233 -9.21 -19.68 -2.72
N TYR A 234 -8.77 -19.72 -1.46
CA TYR A 234 -7.41 -20.16 -1.15
C TYR A 234 -7.19 -21.64 -1.44
N GLU A 235 -8.18 -22.50 -1.20
CA GLU A 235 -8.14 -23.91 -1.60
C GLU A 235 -7.98 -24.05 -3.11
N LYS A 236 -8.72 -23.27 -3.91
CA LYS A 236 -8.54 -23.24 -5.37
C LYS A 236 -7.15 -22.78 -5.78
N MET A 237 -6.59 -21.78 -5.09
CA MET A 237 -5.21 -21.32 -5.35
C MET A 237 -4.21 -22.46 -5.12
N ARG A 238 -4.37 -23.23 -4.02
CA ARG A 238 -3.53 -24.40 -3.73
C ARG A 238 -3.69 -25.52 -4.75
N THR A 239 -4.90 -25.77 -5.26
CA THR A 239 -5.12 -26.76 -6.32
C THR A 239 -4.40 -26.36 -7.60
N ILE A 240 -4.55 -25.10 -8.04
CA ILE A 240 -3.85 -24.60 -9.23
C ILE A 240 -2.33 -24.66 -9.04
N LEU A 241 -1.82 -24.27 -7.87
CA LEU A 241 -0.39 -24.37 -7.55
C LEU A 241 0.14 -25.78 -7.78
N LYS A 242 -0.55 -26.81 -7.26
CA LYS A 242 -0.16 -28.21 -7.46
C LYS A 242 -0.16 -28.62 -8.93
N GLU A 243 -1.20 -28.27 -9.67
CA GLU A 243 -1.32 -28.59 -11.10
C GLU A 243 -0.23 -27.94 -11.96
N GLU A 244 0.17 -26.71 -11.65
CA GLU A 244 1.23 -26.00 -12.40
C GLU A 244 2.61 -26.59 -12.09
N ILE A 245 2.87 -26.96 -10.83
CA ILE A 245 4.10 -27.66 -10.42
C ILE A 245 4.21 -29.02 -11.13
N GLU A 246 3.12 -29.79 -11.19
CA GLU A 246 3.08 -31.08 -11.90
C GLU A 246 3.36 -30.95 -13.39
N LYS A 247 3.01 -29.80 -14.00
CA LYS A 247 3.31 -29.48 -15.40
C LYS A 247 4.72 -28.93 -15.62
N GLY A 248 5.49 -28.71 -14.55
CA GLY A 248 6.82 -28.10 -14.62
C GLY A 248 6.79 -26.63 -15.05
N ILE A 249 5.67 -25.94 -14.87
CA ILE A 249 5.51 -24.52 -15.20
C ILE A 249 5.99 -23.69 -14.01
N GLU A 250 6.83 -22.68 -14.28
CA GLU A 250 7.26 -21.73 -13.25
C GLU A 250 6.04 -20.99 -12.67
N VAL A 251 5.93 -21.02 -11.34
CA VAL A 251 4.72 -20.58 -10.66
C VAL A 251 4.77 -19.09 -10.35
N ASN A 252 3.90 -18.32 -11.00
CA ASN A 252 3.68 -16.92 -10.64
C ASN A 252 2.43 -16.77 -9.75
N GLY A 253 2.65 -16.36 -8.49
CA GLY A 253 1.57 -16.15 -7.52
C GLY A 253 0.49 -15.16 -7.99
N ARG A 254 0.85 -14.13 -8.76
CA ARG A 254 -0.12 -13.18 -9.34
C ARG A 254 -1.03 -13.82 -10.36
N GLN A 255 -0.50 -14.72 -11.19
CA GLN A 255 -1.30 -15.44 -12.17
C GLN A 255 -2.29 -16.38 -11.49
N ILE A 256 -1.89 -17.04 -10.38
CA ILE A 256 -2.79 -17.85 -9.57
C ILE A 256 -3.91 -16.97 -8.98
N LEU A 257 -3.57 -15.83 -8.38
CA LEU A 257 -4.58 -14.90 -7.86
C LEU A 257 -5.53 -14.42 -8.97
N GLU A 258 -5.02 -14.12 -10.17
CA GLU A 258 -5.84 -13.68 -11.30
C GLU A 258 -6.79 -14.78 -11.78
N LYS A 259 -6.32 -16.03 -11.90
CA LYS A 259 -7.13 -17.21 -12.26
C LYS A 259 -8.28 -17.43 -11.27
N VAL A 260 -8.03 -17.33 -9.96
CA VAL A 260 -9.04 -17.60 -8.93
C VAL A 260 -9.97 -16.41 -8.69
N LEU A 261 -9.41 -15.21 -8.55
CA LEU A 261 -10.18 -14.03 -8.16
C LEU A 261 -10.82 -13.33 -9.35
N ASN A 262 -10.42 -13.67 -10.58
CA ASN A 262 -10.72 -13.00 -11.85
C ASN A 262 -10.03 -11.64 -12.00
N SER A 263 -9.76 -11.27 -13.26
CA SER A 263 -9.21 -9.97 -13.61
C SER A 263 -10.26 -8.86 -13.55
N LYS A 264 -9.79 -7.63 -13.39
CA LYS A 264 -10.60 -6.42 -13.57
C LYS A 264 -9.70 -5.33 -14.15
N TYR A 265 -10.17 -4.65 -15.18
CA TYR A 265 -9.44 -3.54 -15.78
C TYR A 265 -9.06 -2.49 -14.71
N GLY A 266 -7.77 -2.15 -14.65
CA GLY A 266 -7.23 -1.17 -13.70
C GLY A 266 -7.12 -1.63 -12.24
N TYR A 267 -7.39 -2.91 -11.92
CA TYR A 267 -7.36 -3.41 -10.54
C TYR A 267 -6.96 -4.88 -10.43
N THR A 268 -5.82 -5.13 -9.78
CA THR A 268 -5.35 -6.49 -9.49
C THR A 268 -6.01 -7.01 -8.21
N ARG A 269 -6.94 -7.97 -8.35
CA ARG A 269 -7.61 -8.58 -7.20
C ARG A 269 -6.62 -9.36 -6.35
N GLY A 270 -6.80 -9.32 -5.03
CA GLY A 270 -5.91 -9.97 -4.08
C GLY A 270 -4.65 -9.17 -3.70
N LEU A 271 -4.27 -8.14 -4.46
CA LEU A 271 -3.06 -7.32 -4.20
C LEU A 271 -3.35 -5.93 -3.62
N GLY A 272 -4.60 -5.67 -3.24
CA GLY A 272 -5.01 -4.40 -2.67
C GLY A 272 -4.76 -3.23 -3.63
N TYR A 273 -4.60 -2.03 -3.06
CA TYR A 273 -4.12 -0.90 -3.85
C TYR A 273 -2.60 -0.81 -3.77
N GLY A 274 -1.97 -0.47 -4.89
CA GLY A 274 -0.57 -0.08 -4.93
C GLY A 274 0.22 -0.81 -6.01
N VAL A 275 -0.29 -1.93 -6.53
CA VAL A 275 0.30 -2.61 -7.67
C VAL A 275 -0.32 -2.04 -8.95
N LYS A 276 0.49 -1.75 -9.96
CA LYS A 276 -0.02 -1.41 -11.29
C LYS A 276 -0.65 -2.67 -11.90
N SER A 277 -1.86 -2.55 -12.43
CA SER A 277 -2.49 -3.69 -13.10
C SER A 277 -1.79 -3.94 -14.42
N SER A 278 -1.13 -5.10 -14.54
CA SER A 278 -0.61 -5.61 -15.80
C SER A 278 -1.65 -6.56 -16.39
N SER A 279 -1.72 -6.65 -17.72
CA SER A 279 -2.54 -7.70 -18.34
C SER A 279 -1.88 -9.07 -18.17
N PHE A 280 -2.66 -10.16 -18.25
CA PHE A 280 -2.12 -11.53 -18.22
C PHE A 280 -0.95 -11.74 -19.22
N LYS A 281 -1.11 -11.24 -20.46
CA LYS A 281 -0.06 -11.30 -21.50
C LYS A 281 1.19 -10.50 -21.14
N GLU A 282 1.01 -9.38 -20.44
CA GLU A 282 2.11 -8.56 -19.96
C GLU A 282 2.84 -9.26 -18.80
N LEU A 283 2.12 -9.97 -17.93
CA LEU A 283 2.72 -10.81 -16.89
C LEU A 283 3.49 -11.99 -17.48
N GLU A 284 2.95 -12.67 -18.49
CA GLU A 284 3.67 -13.74 -19.21
C GLU A 284 4.95 -13.21 -19.86
N LEU A 285 4.88 -12.04 -20.50
CA LEU A 285 6.04 -11.40 -21.10
C LEU A 285 7.09 -11.01 -20.05
N ILE A 286 6.66 -10.46 -18.91
CA ILE A 286 7.55 -10.11 -17.80
C ILE A 286 8.23 -11.38 -17.26
N SER A 287 7.47 -12.44 -16.97
CA SER A 287 8.04 -13.72 -16.50
C SER A 287 9.02 -14.32 -17.51
N ALA A 288 8.73 -14.27 -18.81
CA ALA A 288 9.65 -14.74 -19.83
C ALA A 288 10.95 -13.91 -19.88
N LEU A 289 10.85 -12.59 -19.76
CA LEU A 289 12.01 -11.69 -19.72
C LEU A 289 12.85 -11.88 -18.45
N ASP A 290 12.22 -12.11 -17.31
CA ASP A 290 12.91 -12.35 -16.04
C ASP A 290 13.63 -13.70 -16.05
N ALA A 291 13.00 -14.75 -16.60
CA ALA A 291 13.65 -16.05 -16.82
C ALA A 291 14.86 -15.94 -17.78
N GLU A 292 14.74 -15.15 -18.85
CA GLU A 292 15.85 -14.88 -19.78
C GLU A 292 17.00 -14.12 -19.09
N ARG A 293 16.69 -13.10 -18.28
CA ARG A 293 17.68 -12.37 -17.48
C ARG A 293 18.41 -13.28 -16.50
N ALA A 294 17.69 -14.08 -15.73
CA ALA A 294 18.27 -15.03 -14.79
C ALA A 294 19.18 -16.04 -15.50
N GLY A 295 18.77 -16.53 -16.69
CA GLY A 295 19.60 -17.39 -17.52
C GLY A 295 20.89 -16.69 -17.99
N ASN A 296 20.79 -15.44 -18.43
CA ASN A 296 21.94 -14.65 -18.87
C ASN A 296 22.91 -14.32 -17.72
N GLU A 297 22.39 -14.01 -16.53
CA GLU A 297 23.19 -13.77 -15.33
C GLU A 297 23.98 -15.01 -14.91
N LYS A 298 23.33 -16.19 -14.85
CA LYS A 298 24.01 -17.47 -14.59
C LYS A 298 25.13 -17.73 -15.59
N ARG A 299 24.86 -17.56 -16.89
CA ARG A 299 25.86 -17.74 -17.94
C ARG A 299 27.03 -16.76 -17.80
N THR A 300 26.77 -15.54 -17.38
CA THR A 300 27.80 -14.52 -17.15
C THR A 300 28.67 -14.90 -15.95
N GLN A 301 28.07 -15.38 -14.85
CA GLN A 301 28.80 -15.87 -13.69
C GLN A 301 29.67 -17.09 -14.02
N GLU A 302 29.15 -18.05 -14.77
CA GLU A 302 29.90 -19.22 -15.23
C GLU A 302 31.13 -18.82 -16.07
N LEU A 303 30.96 -17.87 -17.00
CA LEU A 303 32.07 -17.34 -17.79
C LEU A 303 33.12 -16.64 -16.93
N LEU A 304 32.71 -15.86 -15.92
CA LEU A 304 33.63 -15.22 -14.98
C LEU A 304 34.46 -16.25 -14.19
N VAL A 305 33.82 -17.32 -13.70
CA VAL A 305 34.51 -18.42 -13.00
C VAL A 305 35.50 -19.12 -13.93
N GLN A 306 35.11 -19.38 -15.18
CA GLN A 306 36.01 -19.99 -16.17
C GLN A 306 37.23 -19.10 -16.45
N LEU A 307 37.04 -17.80 -16.64
CA LEU A 307 38.14 -16.84 -16.86
C LEU A 307 39.08 -16.76 -15.66
N GLN A 308 38.55 -16.76 -14.43
CA GLN A 308 39.36 -16.80 -13.22
C GLN A 308 40.22 -18.07 -13.17
N SER A 309 39.62 -19.23 -13.45
CA SER A 309 40.34 -20.51 -13.46
C SER A 309 41.42 -20.61 -14.56
N GLN A 310 41.25 -19.91 -15.69
CA GLN A 310 42.25 -19.83 -16.76
C GLN A 310 43.42 -18.91 -16.39
N ASN A 311 43.15 -17.80 -15.72
CA ASN A 311 44.19 -16.88 -15.24
C ASN A 311 45.05 -17.52 -14.14
N GLU A 312 44.46 -18.33 -13.26
CA GLU A 312 45.19 -19.09 -12.23
C GLU A 312 46.07 -20.21 -12.80
N LYS A 313 45.68 -20.82 -13.93
CA LYS A 313 46.49 -21.83 -14.63
C LYS A 313 47.63 -21.26 -15.46
N ASN A 314 47.55 -19.96 -15.78
CA ASN A 314 48.53 -19.25 -16.61
C ASN A 314 49.47 -18.34 -15.79
N SER A 315 49.32 -18.28 -14.45
CA SER A 315 50.31 -17.70 -13.51
C SER A 315 51.18 -18.80 -12.90
#